data_AF-A0A930IEZ7-F1
#
_entry.id   AF-A0A930IEZ7-F1
#
_cell.length_a   1.000
_cell.length_b   1.000
_cell.length_c   1.000
_cell.angle_alpha   90.00
_cell.angle_beta   90.00
_cell.angle_gamma   90.00
#
_symmetry.space_group_name_H-M   'P 1'
#
loop_
_entity.id
_entity.type
_entity.pdbx_description
1 polymer ?
#
loop_
_entity_poly.entity_id
_entity_poly.type
_entity_poly.pdbx_seq_one_letter_code
_entity_poly.pdbx_strand_id
1 'polypeptide(L)'
;MKRFLILCFIVLGWLHSTFGQVTFNIDGFSKQYYGKVYFSDTSAISSAGWVEVYDRSTKKKLIHVDADELSFDLHDGELKANIAEIPYGEYSVLLYEDYNFDGIKDFAIMDGFNSCYGGPSFQIFLASGKDFVYNDDFTELAQNNCGMFVVDAKNKVISTMTKSGCCWHQYSDYIVENNHPKLISTHTEDCQRAPLCTITTEEWKGRKMIKTVVNTINLKSELIKDYFKFHIDKEKKDVILYNLDDYLLYYVILDAKKNVEFYYPNDMSHQTSNFKYDKKNGKITFRNKDANYTIYDKSGNIGIDITYKGKNHQWKGNTKSRRGSIGKLLKGSLNNVVYQ
;
A
#
# COMPACT_ATOMS: atom_id res chain seq x y z
N MET A 1 40.99 76.63 -12.84
CA MET A 1 41.66 76.01 -11.69
C MET A 1 40.65 75.76 -10.57
N LYS A 2 40.14 74.54 -10.40
CA LYS A 2 39.51 74.09 -9.16
C LYS A 2 39.65 72.56 -9.08
N ARG A 3 40.11 72.11 -7.92
CA ARG A 3 40.59 70.78 -7.57
C ARG A 3 39.48 69.73 -7.68
N PHE A 4 39.80 68.55 -8.20
CA PHE A 4 39.07 67.31 -7.91
C PHE A 4 40.06 66.32 -7.31
N LEU A 5 39.86 65.98 -6.04
CA LEU A 5 40.63 64.94 -5.36
C LEU A 5 39.70 64.20 -4.39
N ILE A 6 39.37 62.96 -4.78
CA ILE A 6 39.23 61.71 -4.01
C ILE A 6 38.42 61.74 -2.70
N LEU A 7 37.37 60.90 -2.65
CA LEU A 7 37.02 59.87 -1.64
C LEU A 7 35.54 59.48 -1.91
N CYS A 8 35.05 58.26 -1.80
CA CYS A 8 35.52 57.08 -1.12
C CYS A 8 34.78 55.85 -1.70
N PHE A 9 35.50 54.75 -1.87
CA PHE A 9 34.95 53.38 -1.77
C PHE A 9 34.00 53.30 -0.56
N ILE A 10 32.75 52.87 -0.76
CA ILE A 10 31.87 52.05 0.13
C ILE A 10 30.53 51.94 -0.63
N VAL A 11 30.44 51.06 -1.61
CA VAL A 11 29.15 50.49 -2.08
C VAL A 11 29.44 49.05 -2.54
N LEU A 12 29.87 48.20 -1.61
CA LEU A 12 30.12 46.77 -1.89
C LEU A 12 29.91 45.87 -0.66
N GLY A 13 29.19 46.36 0.35
CA GLY A 13 28.42 45.51 1.27
C GLY A 13 26.95 45.83 1.03
N TRP A 14 26.02 44.99 1.47
CA TRP A 14 24.57 45.09 1.23
C TRP A 14 24.05 44.36 -0.02
N LEU A 15 24.64 43.21 -0.33
CA LEU A 15 23.88 42.05 -0.84
C LEU A 15 24.28 40.82 -0.01
N HIS A 16 24.17 40.94 1.32
CA HIS A 16 23.98 39.73 2.11
C HIS A 16 22.51 39.37 1.95
N SER A 17 22.24 38.41 1.08
CA SER A 17 21.00 37.66 1.10
C SER A 17 20.81 37.16 2.53
N THR A 18 19.90 37.78 3.28
CA THR A 18 19.44 37.24 4.55
C THR A 18 18.78 35.92 4.20
N PHE A 19 19.47 34.80 4.42
CA PHE A 19 18.89 33.48 4.30
C PHE A 19 17.67 33.43 5.23
N GLY A 20 16.50 33.19 4.63
CA GLY A 20 15.18 33.39 5.21
C GLY A 20 14.86 32.37 6.28
N GLN A 21 15.31 32.63 7.51
CA GLN A 21 14.78 32.01 8.70
C GLN A 21 13.41 32.64 9.00
N VAL A 22 12.33 31.89 8.80
CA VAL A 22 10.96 32.40 8.95
C VAL A 22 10.18 31.51 9.89
N THR A 23 9.57 32.14 10.89
CA THR A 23 8.54 31.50 11.73
C THR A 23 7.17 31.88 11.22
N PHE A 24 6.34 30.87 10.96
CA PHE A 24 4.94 31.03 10.56
C PHE A 24 4.04 30.70 11.75
N ASN A 25 2.90 31.41 11.84
CA ASN A 25 1.83 31.04 12.76
C ASN A 25 0.94 30.00 12.08
N ILE A 26 0.47 29.02 12.86
CA ILE A 26 -0.55 28.07 12.45
C ILE A 26 -1.77 28.37 13.32
N ASP A 27 -2.89 28.79 12.73
CA ASP A 27 -4.09 29.21 13.46
C ASP A 27 -5.36 28.60 12.83
N GLY A 28 -6.55 28.91 13.34
CA GLY A 28 -7.84 28.49 12.81
C GLY A 28 -8.30 27.08 13.23
N PHE A 29 -7.39 26.20 13.66
CA PHE A 29 -7.72 24.81 14.04
C PHE A 29 -8.33 24.66 15.45
N SER A 30 -8.16 25.65 16.33
CA SER A 30 -8.68 25.65 17.69
C SER A 30 -8.93 27.07 18.20
N LYS A 31 -9.97 27.23 19.03
CA LYS A 31 -10.19 28.48 19.78
C LYS A 31 -9.20 28.65 20.93
N GLN A 32 -8.71 27.55 21.50
CA GLN A 32 -7.89 27.55 22.71
C GLN A 32 -6.40 27.56 22.41
N TYR A 33 -6.00 27.00 21.28
CA TYR A 33 -4.59 26.80 20.93
C TYR A 33 -4.23 27.51 19.63
N TYR A 34 -2.96 27.80 19.46
CA TYR A 34 -2.35 28.18 18.18
C TYR A 34 -0.96 27.53 18.09
N GLY A 35 -0.50 27.30 16.88
CA GLY A 35 0.80 26.71 16.60
C GLY A 35 1.79 27.74 16.05
N LYS A 36 3.06 27.39 16.11
CA LYS A 36 4.14 28.05 15.38
C LYS A 36 5.02 27.00 14.73
N VAL A 37 5.55 27.31 13.57
CA VAL A 37 6.55 26.47 12.90
C VAL A 37 7.67 27.35 12.39
N TYR A 38 8.89 26.84 12.54
CA TYR A 38 10.10 27.47 12.04
C TYR A 38 10.74 26.58 10.98
N PHE A 39 11.23 27.21 9.92
CA PHE A 39 12.06 26.58 8.91
C PHE A 39 13.40 27.28 8.87
N SER A 40 14.49 26.49 8.88
CA SER A 40 15.85 27.00 8.79
C SER A 40 16.19 27.58 7.42
N ASP A 41 15.54 27.07 6.37
CA ASP A 41 15.63 27.57 5.00
C ASP A 41 14.31 27.39 4.24
N THR A 42 13.62 28.50 3.94
CA THR A 42 12.36 28.48 3.17
C THR A 42 12.57 28.49 1.65
N SER A 43 13.81 28.51 1.17
CA SER A 43 14.13 28.41 -0.26
C SER A 43 14.38 26.97 -0.71
N ALA A 44 14.62 26.06 0.23
CA ALA A 44 14.76 24.63 -0.01
C ALA A 44 13.38 23.93 -0.05
N ILE A 45 13.32 22.78 -0.74
CA ILE A 45 12.13 21.93 -0.78
C ILE A 45 11.79 21.39 0.63
N SER A 46 12.83 21.15 1.42
CA SER A 46 12.74 20.75 2.81
C SER A 46 13.93 21.30 3.60
N SER A 47 13.74 21.56 4.88
CA SER A 47 14.82 22.01 5.77
C SER A 47 14.53 21.66 7.23
N ALA A 48 15.58 21.65 8.07
CA ALA A 48 15.41 21.44 9.51
C ALA A 48 14.56 22.56 10.12
N GLY A 49 13.87 22.26 11.21
CA GLY A 49 12.95 23.21 11.83
C GLY A 49 12.43 22.75 13.18
N TRP A 50 11.37 23.40 13.64
CA TRP A 50 10.63 22.96 14.81
C TRP A 50 9.16 23.34 14.69
N VAL A 51 8.30 22.61 15.39
CA VAL A 51 6.88 22.88 15.53
C VAL A 51 6.53 23.01 17.01
N GLU A 52 5.74 24.02 17.34
CA GLU A 52 5.33 24.32 18.71
C GLU A 52 3.83 24.59 18.82
N VAL A 53 3.27 24.25 19.99
CA VAL A 53 1.86 24.52 20.35
C VAL A 53 1.81 25.39 21.58
N TYR A 54 0.92 26.38 21.56
CA TYR A 54 0.73 27.35 22.64
C TYR A 54 -0.72 27.45 23.08
N ASP A 55 -0.92 27.65 24.39
CA ASP A 55 -2.20 28.10 24.93
C ASP A 55 -2.43 29.58 24.56
N ARG A 56 -3.58 29.87 23.95
CA ARG A 56 -3.89 31.21 23.43
C ARG A 56 -4.06 32.23 24.55
N SER A 57 -4.63 31.83 25.69
CA SER A 57 -5.01 32.72 26.78
C SER A 57 -3.82 33.12 27.64
N THR A 58 -2.99 32.14 28.00
CA THR A 58 -1.85 32.28 28.91
C THR A 58 -0.53 32.52 28.17
N LYS A 59 -0.50 32.26 26.86
CA LYS A 59 0.73 32.25 26.04
C LYS A 59 1.77 31.21 26.48
N LYS A 60 1.37 30.24 27.33
CA LYS A 60 2.22 29.13 27.75
C LYS A 60 2.50 28.23 26.54
N LYS A 61 3.78 27.90 26.33
CA LYS A 61 4.17 26.83 25.41
C LYS A 61 3.80 25.48 26.00
N LEU A 62 3.08 24.66 25.26
CA LEU A 62 2.60 23.34 25.68
C LEU A 62 3.45 22.23 25.08
N ILE A 63 3.79 22.33 23.80
CA ILE A 63 4.54 21.31 23.05
C ILE A 63 5.65 22.00 22.23
N HIS A 64 6.80 21.34 22.11
CA HIS A 64 7.89 21.69 21.21
C HIS A 64 8.48 20.40 20.66
N VAL A 65 8.61 20.32 19.34
CA VAL A 65 9.21 19.19 18.63
C VAL A 65 10.21 19.76 17.62
N ASP A 66 11.47 19.37 17.77
CA ASP A 66 12.48 19.57 16.73
C ASP A 66 12.24 18.58 15.59
N ALA A 67 12.52 19.01 14.37
CA ALA A 67 12.39 18.19 13.18
C ALA A 67 13.64 18.31 12.31
N ASP A 68 14.21 17.16 11.95
CA ASP A 68 15.40 17.10 11.10
C ASP A 68 15.11 17.63 9.69
N GLU A 69 13.87 17.46 9.23
CA GLU A 69 13.43 17.84 7.90
C GLU A 69 11.92 18.13 7.88
N LEU A 70 11.52 19.35 7.53
CA LEU A 70 10.13 19.74 7.30
C LEU A 70 9.96 20.24 5.87
N SER A 71 8.82 19.92 5.25
CA SER A 71 8.35 20.57 4.04
C SER A 71 7.02 21.25 4.31
N PHE A 72 6.61 22.16 3.44
CA PHE A 72 5.36 22.88 3.60
C PHE A 72 4.79 23.35 2.26
N ASP A 73 3.47 23.44 2.23
CA ASP A 73 2.72 24.14 1.19
C ASP A 73 1.90 25.27 1.82
N LEU A 74 1.94 26.44 1.18
CA LEU A 74 1.15 27.60 1.63
C LEU A 74 -0.21 27.58 0.94
N HIS A 75 -1.27 27.67 1.74
CA HIS A 75 -2.65 27.78 1.27
C HIS A 75 -3.15 29.20 1.51
N ASP A 76 -3.39 29.94 0.42
CA ASP A 76 -3.75 31.37 0.47
C ASP A 76 -2.70 32.23 1.20
N GLY A 77 -1.43 31.82 1.15
CA GLY A 77 -0.31 32.48 1.82
C GLY A 77 -0.12 32.09 3.29
N GLU A 78 -0.91 31.15 3.80
CA GLU A 78 -0.88 30.70 5.20
C GLU A 78 -0.59 29.20 5.31
N LEU A 79 0.03 28.79 6.42
CA LEU A 79 0.13 27.37 6.78
C LEU A 79 -1.14 26.93 7.49
N LYS A 80 -1.77 25.88 6.96
CA LYS A 80 -2.97 25.29 7.53
C LYS A 80 -2.60 24.04 8.34
N ALA A 81 -3.31 23.83 9.44
CA ALA A 81 -3.29 22.58 10.19
C ALA A 81 -4.38 21.62 9.66
N ASN A 82 -4.29 20.35 10.05
CA ASN A 82 -5.29 19.30 9.77
C ASN A 82 -5.44 18.93 8.28
N ILE A 83 -4.40 19.11 7.47
CA ILE A 83 -4.32 18.50 6.13
C ILE A 83 -3.61 17.16 6.31
N ALA A 84 -4.25 16.07 5.90
CA ALA A 84 -3.70 14.72 5.94
C ALA A 84 -4.27 13.88 4.79
N GLU A 85 -3.56 13.89 3.66
CA GLU A 85 -3.94 13.14 2.46
C GLU A 85 -3.28 11.75 2.48
N ILE A 86 -4.04 10.77 2.99
CA ILE A 86 -3.56 9.40 3.19
C ILE A 86 -4.01 8.51 2.01
N PRO A 87 -3.14 7.61 1.47
CA PRO A 87 -1.75 7.37 1.87
C PRO A 87 -0.72 8.29 1.21
N TYR A 88 -1.11 9.08 0.22
CA TYR A 88 -0.21 9.99 -0.49
C TYR A 88 -0.88 11.35 -0.66
N GLY A 89 -0.11 12.41 -0.42
CA GLY A 89 -0.52 13.79 -0.62
C GLY A 89 0.05 14.68 0.46
N GLU A 90 -0.56 15.85 0.63
CA GLU A 90 -0.10 16.84 1.58
C GLU A 90 -0.36 16.43 3.04
N TYR A 91 0.60 16.77 3.91
CA TYR A 91 0.42 16.72 5.35
C TYR A 91 0.79 18.05 5.99
N SER A 92 -0.09 18.56 6.84
CA SER A 92 0.23 19.65 7.75
C SER A 92 1.23 19.18 8.80
N VAL A 93 2.17 20.06 9.15
CA VAL A 93 3.14 19.82 10.23
C VAL A 93 2.50 19.72 11.63
N LEU A 94 1.22 20.08 11.76
CA LEU A 94 0.42 20.03 12.99
C LEU A 94 -0.98 19.52 12.66
N LEU A 95 -1.39 18.44 13.33
CA LEU A 95 -2.74 17.88 13.30
C LEU A 95 -3.36 17.91 14.70
N TYR A 96 -4.67 18.15 14.77
CA TYR A 96 -5.46 18.34 15.99
C TYR A 96 -6.79 17.58 15.94
N GLU A 97 -6.77 16.34 16.42
CA GLU A 97 -7.85 15.36 16.30
C GLU A 97 -7.91 14.44 17.54
N ASP A 98 -9.04 13.80 17.79
CA ASP A 98 -9.26 12.88 18.92
C ASP A 98 -8.74 11.48 18.53
N TYR A 99 -7.52 11.13 18.98
CA TYR A 99 -6.84 9.89 18.60
C TYR A 99 -7.20 8.72 19.51
N ASN A 100 -7.51 8.99 20.78
CA ASN A 100 -7.86 7.95 21.76
C ASN A 100 -9.39 7.72 21.93
N PHE A 101 -10.21 8.46 21.19
CA PHE A 101 -11.67 8.38 21.14
C PHE A 101 -12.37 8.75 22.46
N ASP A 102 -11.78 9.65 23.24
CA ASP A 102 -12.31 10.13 24.52
C ASP A 102 -13.15 11.42 24.41
N GLY A 103 -13.23 12.00 23.21
CA GLY A 103 -13.96 13.23 22.91
C GLY A 103 -13.14 14.51 23.10
N ILE A 104 -11.88 14.39 23.53
CA ILE A 104 -10.91 15.48 23.64
C ILE A 104 -9.92 15.34 22.49
N LYS A 105 -9.59 16.46 21.85
CA LYS A 105 -8.63 16.45 20.75
C LYS A 105 -7.20 16.48 21.28
N ASP A 106 -6.36 15.72 20.60
CA ASP A 106 -4.95 15.49 20.82
C ASP A 106 -4.12 16.17 19.72
N PHE A 107 -2.79 16.14 19.85
CA PHE A 107 -1.89 16.69 18.84
C PHE A 107 -1.01 15.61 18.21
N ALA A 108 -0.91 15.64 16.87
CA ALA A 108 0.18 15.00 16.15
C ALA A 108 1.08 16.09 15.57
N ILE A 109 2.36 16.05 15.92
CA ILE A 109 3.35 17.06 15.54
C ILE A 109 4.41 16.41 14.68
N MET A 110 4.60 16.92 13.47
CA MET A 110 5.55 16.36 12.52
C MET A 110 6.98 16.54 13.03
N ASP A 111 7.75 15.45 13.09
CA ASP A 111 9.16 15.44 13.51
C ASP A 111 10.12 15.09 12.36
N GLY A 112 9.57 14.80 11.19
CA GLY A 112 10.32 14.76 9.95
C GLY A 112 9.75 13.81 8.92
N PHE A 113 10.66 13.16 8.19
CA PHE A 113 10.33 12.16 7.18
C PHE A 113 10.87 10.77 7.56
N ASN A 114 10.66 10.38 8.83
CA ASN A 114 11.25 9.16 9.41
C ASN A 114 10.43 7.89 9.13
N SER A 115 9.33 8.01 8.40
CA SER A 115 8.42 6.92 8.08
C SER A 115 8.82 6.19 6.78
N CYS A 116 8.14 5.08 6.44
CA CYS A 116 8.49 4.23 5.30
C CYS A 116 8.80 5.03 4.03
N TYR A 117 9.98 4.78 3.44
CA TYR A 117 10.45 5.42 2.21
C TYR A 117 10.60 6.95 2.29
N GLY A 118 10.90 7.50 3.47
CA GLY A 118 10.98 8.95 3.67
C GLY A 118 9.59 9.59 3.75
N GLY A 119 8.60 8.85 4.25
CA GLY A 119 7.26 9.38 4.50
C GLY A 119 7.22 10.29 5.73
N PRO A 120 6.20 11.14 5.89
CA PRO A 120 6.08 12.03 7.04
C PRO A 120 5.92 11.24 8.35
N SER A 121 6.56 11.70 9.41
CA SER A 121 6.54 11.09 10.73
C SER A 121 6.06 12.07 11.78
N PHE A 122 5.38 11.57 12.82
CA PHE A 122 4.73 12.41 13.83
C PHE A 122 4.95 11.88 15.25
N GLN A 123 5.13 12.80 16.19
CA GLN A 123 5.02 12.54 17.62
C GLN A 123 3.60 12.85 18.09
N ILE A 124 3.02 11.94 18.86
CA ILE A 124 1.63 12.02 19.32
C ILE A 124 1.58 12.44 20.78
N PHE A 125 0.78 13.46 21.08
CA PHE A 125 0.57 13.99 22.42
C PHE A 125 -0.91 13.95 22.76
N LEU A 126 -1.28 13.09 23.71
CA LEU A 126 -2.65 12.93 24.18
C LEU A 126 -3.00 13.99 25.23
N ALA A 127 -4.23 14.48 25.20
CA ALA A 127 -4.72 15.43 26.18
C ALA A 127 -4.74 14.83 27.60
N SER A 128 -4.23 15.58 28.57
CA SER A 128 -4.27 15.21 29.99
C SER A 128 -4.61 16.43 30.84
N GLY A 129 -5.91 16.62 31.09
CA GLY A 129 -6.41 17.80 31.79
C GLY A 129 -6.21 19.07 30.97
N LYS A 130 -5.23 19.90 31.35
CA LYS A 130 -4.87 21.16 30.65
C LYS A 130 -3.53 21.09 29.93
N ASP A 131 -2.83 19.97 30.04
CA ASP A 131 -1.54 19.74 29.40
C ASP A 131 -1.69 18.59 28.39
N PHE A 132 -0.60 18.31 27.67
CA PHE A 132 -0.53 17.25 26.67
C PHE A 132 0.66 16.35 27.00
N VAL A 133 0.46 15.03 26.93
CA VAL A 133 1.44 14.03 27.31
C VAL A 133 1.82 13.23 26.08
N TYR A 134 3.11 13.21 25.77
CA TYR A 134 3.66 12.39 24.71
C TYR A 134 3.32 10.91 24.93
N ASN A 135 2.92 10.22 23.87
CA ASN A 135 2.53 8.82 23.90
C ASN A 135 3.37 8.01 22.91
N ASP A 136 4.18 7.09 23.46
CA ASP A 136 5.08 6.24 22.69
C ASP A 136 4.33 5.34 21.71
N ASP A 137 3.29 4.63 22.14
CA ASP A 137 2.61 3.63 21.31
C ASP A 137 1.93 4.27 20.09
N PHE A 138 1.28 5.42 20.27
CA PHE A 138 0.70 6.16 19.16
C PHE A 138 1.77 6.75 18.24
N THR A 139 2.88 7.24 18.79
CA THR A 139 4.02 7.74 18.01
C THR A 139 4.64 6.61 17.18
N GLU A 140 4.77 5.41 17.74
CA GLU A 140 5.25 4.23 17.01
C GLU A 140 4.38 3.94 15.78
N LEU A 141 3.05 4.04 15.91
CA LEU A 141 2.16 3.87 14.77
C LEU A 141 2.40 4.91 13.66
N ALA A 142 2.69 6.16 14.02
CA ALA A 142 2.94 7.24 13.06
C ALA A 142 4.37 7.27 12.48
N GLN A 143 5.32 6.53 13.08
CA GLN A 143 6.70 6.47 12.60
C GLN A 143 7.03 5.15 11.88
N ASN A 144 6.60 4.00 12.42
CA ASN A 144 6.98 2.68 11.89
C ASN A 144 6.07 2.17 10.75
N ASN A 145 5.09 2.96 10.33
CA ASN A 145 4.21 2.67 9.20
C ASN A 145 4.52 3.62 8.02
N CYS A 146 3.65 3.71 7.01
CA CYS A 146 3.77 4.58 5.84
C CYS A 146 2.97 5.90 6.03
N GLY A 147 3.38 6.72 6.99
CA GLY A 147 2.78 8.01 7.30
C GLY A 147 1.89 7.99 8.54
N MET A 148 1.13 9.08 8.70
CA MET A 148 0.13 9.20 9.76
C MET A 148 -0.96 8.15 9.61
N PHE A 149 -1.42 7.61 10.74
CA PHE A 149 -2.53 6.66 10.77
C PHE A 149 -3.88 7.33 10.49
N VAL A 150 -4.84 6.56 9.98
CA VAL A 150 -6.21 7.01 9.73
C VAL A 150 -7.05 6.82 11.00
N VAL A 151 -7.86 7.81 11.33
CA VAL A 151 -8.80 7.75 12.47
C VAL A 151 -10.23 7.55 11.95
N ASP A 152 -10.83 6.41 12.26
CA ASP A 152 -12.27 6.18 12.09
C ASP A 152 -12.98 6.42 13.42
N ALA A 153 -13.33 7.69 13.68
CA ALA A 153 -14.01 8.10 14.91
C ALA A 153 -15.39 7.43 15.09
N LYS A 154 -16.07 7.05 14.01
CA LYS A 154 -17.39 6.41 14.06
C LYS A 154 -17.28 4.99 14.60
N ASN A 155 -16.30 4.24 14.13
CA ASN A 155 -16.09 2.86 14.53
C ASN A 155 -15.07 2.71 15.67
N LYS A 156 -14.42 3.82 16.08
CA LYS A 156 -13.33 3.87 17.06
C LYS A 156 -12.16 2.94 16.70
N VAL A 157 -11.72 3.07 15.45
CA VAL A 157 -10.62 2.28 14.87
C VAL A 157 -9.54 3.21 14.35
N ILE A 158 -8.30 2.82 14.60
CA ILE A 158 -7.12 3.43 13.97
C ILE A 158 -6.61 2.46 12.91
N SER A 159 -6.29 2.95 11.72
CA SER A 159 -5.75 2.12 10.64
C SER A 159 -4.36 2.60 10.20
N THR A 160 -3.42 1.67 10.10
CA THR A 160 -2.08 1.91 9.54
C THR A 160 -1.86 1.12 8.25
N MET A 161 -0.90 1.56 7.46
CA MET A 161 -0.42 0.84 6.28
C MET A 161 1.10 0.73 6.34
N THR A 162 1.63 -0.45 6.05
CA THR A 162 3.06 -0.64 5.75
C THR A 162 3.20 -1.38 4.42
N LYS A 163 4.35 -1.24 3.76
CA LYS A 163 4.58 -1.86 2.45
C LYS A 163 6.05 -2.14 2.20
N SER A 164 6.31 -3.00 1.23
CA SER A 164 7.62 -3.12 0.60
C SER A 164 7.71 -2.22 -0.65
N GLY A 165 8.85 -2.24 -1.34
CA GLY A 165 9.11 -1.35 -2.48
C GLY A 165 8.25 -1.65 -3.72
N CYS A 166 7.42 -2.69 -3.71
CA CYS A 166 6.46 -2.96 -4.77
C CYS A 166 5.20 -3.62 -4.25
N CYS A 167 5.26 -4.95 -4.08
CA CYS A 167 4.07 -5.77 -4.29
C CYS A 167 3.58 -6.44 -3.01
N TRP A 168 4.16 -6.06 -1.87
CA TRP A 168 3.73 -6.49 -0.55
C TRP A 168 3.16 -5.28 0.20
N HIS A 169 1.92 -5.38 0.65
CA HIS A 169 1.23 -4.36 1.42
C HIS A 169 0.59 -5.01 2.64
N GLN A 170 0.62 -4.34 3.79
CA GLN A 170 -0.11 -4.73 4.97
C GLN A 170 -0.88 -3.53 5.53
N TYR A 171 -2.15 -3.77 5.82
CA TYR A 171 -3.04 -2.85 6.52
C TYR A 171 -3.31 -3.42 7.90
N SER A 172 -3.30 -2.57 8.92
CA SER A 172 -3.51 -2.99 10.30
C SER A 172 -4.53 -2.10 10.97
N ASP A 173 -5.48 -2.69 11.70
CA ASP A 173 -6.50 -1.97 12.45
C ASP A 173 -6.32 -2.17 13.94
N TYR A 174 -6.50 -1.09 14.70
CA TYR A 174 -6.32 -1.02 16.14
C TYR A 174 -7.56 -0.45 16.81
N ILE A 175 -7.91 -0.98 17.98
CA ILE A 175 -8.78 -0.30 18.95
C ILE A 175 -7.92 0.41 19.98
N VAL A 176 -8.48 1.34 20.75
CA VAL A 176 -7.76 2.00 21.85
C VAL A 176 -8.29 1.48 23.19
N GLU A 177 -7.39 0.96 24.03
CA GLU A 177 -7.67 0.55 25.41
C GLU A 177 -6.71 1.30 26.34
N ASN A 178 -7.24 2.10 27.27
CA ASN A 178 -6.44 2.87 28.24
C ASN A 178 -5.34 3.74 27.60
N ASN A 179 -5.66 4.46 26.52
CA ASN A 179 -4.69 5.28 25.76
C ASN A 179 -3.56 4.49 25.09
N HIS A 180 -3.77 3.20 24.83
CA HIS A 180 -2.86 2.35 24.07
C HIS A 180 -3.58 1.74 22.86
N PRO A 181 -3.04 1.91 21.64
CA PRO A 181 -3.52 1.18 20.47
C PRO A 181 -3.28 -0.33 20.63
N LYS A 182 -4.29 -1.12 20.32
CA LYS A 182 -4.28 -2.58 20.40
C LYS A 182 -4.71 -3.17 19.07
N LEU A 183 -3.81 -3.91 18.45
CA LEU A 183 -4.04 -4.55 17.16
C LEU A 183 -5.21 -5.53 17.23
N ILE A 184 -6.18 -5.36 16.32
CA ILE A 184 -7.35 -6.25 16.20
C ILE A 184 -7.44 -6.93 14.84
N SER A 185 -6.81 -6.39 13.80
CA SER A 185 -6.85 -6.97 12.47
C SER A 185 -5.59 -6.65 11.68
N THR A 186 -5.12 -7.59 10.86
CA THR A 186 -4.19 -7.33 9.77
C THR A 186 -4.74 -7.89 8.46
N HIS A 187 -4.53 -7.18 7.37
CA HIS A 187 -4.79 -7.62 6.01
C HIS A 187 -3.53 -7.41 5.17
N THR A 188 -2.91 -8.51 4.76
CA THR A 188 -1.67 -8.50 3.99
C THR A 188 -1.93 -9.02 2.59
N GLU A 189 -1.48 -8.27 1.59
CA GLU A 189 -1.48 -8.64 0.19
C GLU A 189 -0.04 -8.85 -0.27
N ASP A 190 0.32 -10.10 -0.59
CA ASP A 190 1.61 -10.45 -1.20
C ASP A 190 1.40 -10.86 -2.66
N CYS A 191 1.68 -9.92 -3.56
CA CYS A 191 1.58 -10.09 -5.00
C CYS A 191 2.96 -10.18 -5.68
N GLN A 192 4.02 -10.62 -4.98
CA GLN A 192 5.35 -10.79 -5.59
C GLN A 192 5.36 -11.75 -6.77
N ARG A 193 4.35 -12.64 -6.86
CA ARG A 193 4.17 -13.62 -7.93
C ARG A 193 3.00 -13.25 -8.85
N ALA A 194 2.76 -11.95 -9.02
CA ALA A 194 1.71 -11.43 -9.89
C ALA A 194 1.70 -12.19 -11.24
N PRO A 195 0.52 -12.56 -11.76
CA PRO A 195 -0.83 -12.15 -11.34
C PRO A 195 -1.40 -12.94 -10.16
N LEU A 196 -0.66 -13.89 -9.58
CA LEU A 196 -1.05 -14.61 -8.37
C LEU A 196 -0.69 -13.79 -7.13
N CYS A 197 -1.61 -13.71 -6.18
CA CYS A 197 -1.40 -13.05 -4.90
C CYS A 197 -1.78 -13.97 -3.74
N THR A 198 -1.07 -13.84 -2.63
CA THR A 198 -1.43 -14.45 -1.35
C THR A 198 -2.03 -13.37 -0.47
N ILE A 199 -3.27 -13.56 -0.03
CA ILE A 199 -3.93 -12.69 0.94
C ILE A 199 -3.89 -13.38 2.29
N THR A 200 -3.35 -12.71 3.29
CA THR A 200 -3.36 -13.16 4.68
C THR A 200 -4.18 -12.20 5.51
N THR A 201 -5.18 -12.70 6.22
CA THR A 201 -5.96 -11.91 7.18
C THR A 201 -5.77 -12.51 8.57
N GLU A 202 -5.44 -11.69 9.56
CA GLU A 202 -5.39 -12.11 10.96
C GLU A 202 -6.36 -11.27 11.77
N GLU A 203 -7.33 -11.88 12.44
CA GLU A 203 -8.36 -11.15 13.21
C GLU A 203 -8.38 -11.58 14.67
N TRP A 204 -8.49 -10.62 15.58
CA TRP A 204 -8.64 -10.88 17.02
C TRP A 204 -10.03 -11.45 17.32
N LYS A 205 -10.08 -12.66 17.90
CA LYS A 205 -11.34 -13.31 18.33
C LYS A 205 -11.51 -13.33 19.85
N GLY A 206 -11.08 -12.26 20.53
CA GLY A 206 -11.22 -12.09 21.98
C GLY A 206 -10.14 -12.76 22.84
N ARG A 207 -9.46 -13.79 22.33
CA ARG A 207 -8.38 -14.51 23.05
C ARG A 207 -7.05 -14.57 22.30
N LYS A 208 -7.11 -14.64 20.97
CA LYS A 208 -5.95 -14.72 20.09
C LYS A 208 -6.31 -14.24 18.69
N MET A 209 -5.28 -13.92 17.91
CA MET A 209 -5.39 -13.71 16.48
C MET A 209 -5.70 -15.04 15.77
N ILE A 210 -6.63 -15.03 14.82
CA ILE A 210 -6.94 -16.15 13.94
C ILE A 210 -6.51 -15.79 12.53
N LYS A 211 -5.58 -16.57 11.98
CA LYS A 211 -5.02 -16.38 10.65
C LYS A 211 -5.81 -17.15 9.60
N THR A 212 -6.14 -16.47 8.50
CA THR A 212 -6.70 -17.04 7.28
C THR A 212 -5.77 -16.69 6.11
N VAL A 213 -5.47 -17.66 5.25
CA VAL A 213 -4.63 -17.47 4.07
C VAL A 213 -5.39 -17.94 2.85
N VAL A 214 -5.52 -17.08 1.84
CA VAL A 214 -6.15 -17.42 0.56
C VAL A 214 -5.26 -16.98 -0.59
N ASN A 215 -5.19 -17.80 -1.63
CA ASN A 215 -4.50 -17.43 -2.87
C ASN A 215 -5.53 -16.91 -3.87
N THR A 216 -5.19 -15.87 -4.61
CA THR A 216 -6.06 -15.22 -5.60
C THR A 216 -5.31 -15.01 -6.91
N ILE A 217 -6.05 -14.67 -7.97
CA ILE A 217 -5.49 -14.30 -9.28
C ILE A 217 -6.15 -13.03 -9.81
N ASN A 218 -5.35 -12.05 -10.22
CA ASN A 218 -5.84 -10.85 -10.90
C ASN A 218 -5.84 -11.05 -12.42
N LEU A 219 -6.97 -11.52 -12.97
CA LEU A 219 -7.15 -11.70 -14.43
C LEU A 219 -7.16 -10.40 -15.23
N LYS A 220 -7.18 -9.24 -14.58
CA LYS A 220 -7.09 -7.92 -15.22
C LYS A 220 -5.65 -7.38 -15.22
N SER A 221 -4.69 -8.11 -14.67
CA SER A 221 -3.29 -7.72 -14.70
C SER A 221 -2.82 -7.53 -16.14
N GLU A 222 -2.08 -6.45 -16.40
CA GLU A 222 -1.50 -6.15 -17.71
C GLU A 222 -0.46 -7.19 -18.16
N LEU A 223 0.04 -7.99 -17.22
CA LEU A 223 0.93 -9.12 -17.49
C LEU A 223 0.20 -10.26 -18.21
N ILE A 224 -1.13 -10.38 -18.04
CA ILE A 224 -1.92 -11.40 -18.73
C ILE A 224 -2.31 -10.88 -20.12
N LYS A 225 -1.73 -11.47 -21.16
CA LYS A 225 -1.98 -11.05 -22.56
C LYS A 225 -3.24 -11.67 -23.14
N ASP A 226 -3.52 -12.92 -22.77
CA ASP A 226 -4.77 -13.60 -23.10
C ASP A 226 -5.03 -14.73 -22.10
N TYR A 227 -6.28 -15.18 -22.01
CA TYR A 227 -6.63 -16.34 -21.20
C TYR A 227 -7.80 -17.13 -21.80
N PHE A 228 -7.79 -18.43 -21.52
CA PHE A 228 -8.90 -19.34 -21.75
C PHE A 228 -9.48 -19.76 -20.40
N LYS A 229 -10.76 -19.49 -20.17
CA LYS A 229 -11.45 -19.79 -18.91
C LYS A 229 -12.79 -20.48 -19.15
N PHE A 230 -13.12 -21.44 -18.30
CA PHE A 230 -14.44 -22.06 -18.24
C PHE A 230 -14.75 -22.63 -16.85
N HIS A 231 -16.02 -22.87 -16.56
CA HIS A 231 -16.51 -23.42 -15.30
C HIS A 231 -16.83 -24.91 -15.42
N ILE A 232 -16.63 -25.67 -14.34
CA ILE A 232 -17.04 -27.06 -14.17
C ILE A 232 -18.21 -27.10 -13.18
N ASP A 233 -19.45 -27.22 -13.66
CA ASP A 233 -20.65 -27.12 -12.81
C ASP A 233 -20.66 -28.16 -11.67
N LYS A 234 -20.26 -29.41 -11.97
CA LYS A 234 -20.28 -30.52 -11.01
C LYS A 234 -19.31 -30.32 -9.84
N GLU A 235 -18.12 -29.84 -10.15
CA GLU A 235 -17.04 -29.64 -9.16
C GLU A 235 -17.09 -28.25 -8.53
N LYS A 236 -17.89 -27.34 -9.11
CA LYS A 236 -17.98 -25.92 -8.75
C LYS A 236 -16.63 -25.20 -8.83
N LYS A 237 -15.85 -25.51 -9.87
CA LYS A 237 -14.51 -24.97 -10.08
C LYS A 237 -14.40 -24.18 -11.38
N ASP A 238 -13.54 -23.17 -11.40
CA ASP A 238 -13.14 -22.54 -12.66
C ASP A 238 -11.78 -23.07 -13.09
N VAL A 239 -11.63 -23.38 -14.36
CA VAL A 239 -10.35 -23.73 -14.99
C VAL A 239 -9.90 -22.55 -15.84
N ILE A 240 -8.63 -22.16 -15.68
CA ILE A 240 -8.01 -21.05 -16.40
C ILE A 240 -6.67 -21.52 -16.98
N LEU A 241 -6.46 -21.27 -18.25
CA LEU A 241 -5.14 -21.18 -18.86
C LEU A 241 -4.86 -19.72 -19.19
N TYR A 242 -3.69 -19.19 -18.84
CA TYR A 242 -3.35 -17.81 -19.17
C TYR A 242 -1.92 -17.69 -19.70
N ASN A 243 -1.73 -16.74 -20.61
CA ASN A 243 -0.45 -16.37 -21.17
C ASN A 243 0.07 -15.17 -20.38
N LEU A 244 1.24 -15.35 -19.76
CA LEU A 244 1.96 -14.32 -19.04
C LEU A 244 3.05 -13.73 -19.94
N ASP A 245 2.93 -12.44 -20.25
CA ASP A 245 3.87 -11.62 -21.02
C ASP A 245 4.29 -12.20 -22.38
N ASP A 246 3.38 -12.88 -23.08
CA ASP A 246 3.64 -13.55 -24.36
C ASP A 246 4.79 -14.55 -24.30
N TYR A 247 5.09 -15.05 -23.09
CA TYR A 247 6.28 -15.82 -22.81
C TYR A 247 5.96 -17.20 -22.22
N LEU A 248 5.07 -17.26 -21.22
CA LEU A 248 4.77 -18.50 -20.50
C LEU A 248 3.28 -18.78 -20.42
N LEU A 249 2.93 -20.06 -20.58
CA LEU A 249 1.61 -20.59 -20.27
C LEU A 249 1.53 -20.98 -18.79
N TYR A 250 0.43 -20.63 -18.15
CA TYR A 250 0.08 -21.07 -16.81
C TYR A 250 -1.31 -21.68 -16.80
N TYR A 251 -1.54 -22.54 -15.82
CA TYR A 251 -2.79 -23.22 -15.53
C TYR A 251 -3.21 -22.94 -14.09
N VAL A 252 -4.48 -22.63 -13.86
CA VAL A 252 -5.06 -22.34 -12.54
C VAL A 252 -6.42 -23.01 -12.41
N ILE A 253 -6.69 -23.54 -11.22
CA ILE A 253 -8.01 -23.97 -10.77
C ILE A 253 -8.46 -23.03 -9.65
N LEU A 254 -9.65 -22.47 -9.81
CA LEU A 254 -10.33 -21.76 -8.73
C LEU A 254 -11.37 -22.64 -8.06
N ASP A 255 -11.45 -22.56 -6.73
CA ASP A 255 -12.49 -23.21 -5.94
C ASP A 255 -13.86 -22.52 -6.09
N ALA A 256 -14.86 -23.00 -5.36
CA ALA A 256 -16.21 -22.44 -5.37
C ALA A 256 -16.28 -20.98 -4.84
N LYS A 257 -15.32 -20.58 -3.99
CA LYS A 257 -15.17 -19.22 -3.46
C LYS A 257 -14.29 -18.32 -4.33
N LYS A 258 -13.81 -18.84 -5.47
CA LYS A 258 -12.90 -18.18 -6.40
C LYS A 258 -11.47 -17.97 -5.89
N ASN A 259 -11.07 -18.71 -4.86
CA ASN A 259 -9.67 -18.79 -4.45
C ASN A 259 -8.91 -19.75 -5.36
N VAL A 260 -7.63 -19.49 -5.57
CA VAL A 260 -6.71 -20.40 -6.27
C VAL A 260 -6.50 -21.65 -5.41
N GLU A 261 -7.08 -22.76 -5.86
CA GLU A 261 -6.92 -24.08 -5.25
C GLU A 261 -5.65 -24.77 -5.76
N PHE A 262 -5.30 -24.51 -7.02
CA PHE A 262 -4.15 -25.11 -7.68
C PHE A 262 -3.65 -24.21 -8.80
N TYR A 263 -2.33 -24.16 -8.99
CA TYR A 263 -1.71 -23.51 -10.14
C TYR A 263 -0.46 -24.25 -10.60
N TYR A 264 -0.13 -24.10 -11.88
CA TYR A 264 1.03 -24.72 -12.51
C TYR A 264 1.53 -23.88 -13.70
N PRO A 265 2.85 -23.74 -13.91
CA PRO A 265 3.93 -24.20 -13.04
C PRO A 265 3.98 -23.45 -11.70
N ASN A 266 4.50 -24.11 -10.66
CA ASN A 266 4.75 -23.49 -9.35
C ASN A 266 6.21 -23.02 -9.20
N ASP A 267 7.08 -23.40 -10.12
CA ASP A 267 8.45 -22.89 -10.16
C ASP A 267 8.53 -21.74 -11.20
N MET A 268 9.20 -20.65 -10.81
CA MET A 268 9.51 -19.54 -11.71
C MET A 268 10.81 -19.79 -12.49
N SER A 269 11.52 -20.89 -12.23
CA SER A 269 12.66 -21.28 -13.05
C SER A 269 12.17 -21.56 -14.49
N HIS A 270 12.50 -20.64 -15.39
CA HIS A 270 12.07 -20.60 -16.79
C HIS A 270 12.55 -21.78 -17.66
N GLN A 271 13.04 -22.88 -17.05
CA GLN A 271 13.96 -23.81 -17.71
C GLN A 271 13.34 -25.14 -18.17
N THR A 272 12.02 -25.37 -18.06
CA THR A 272 11.46 -26.64 -18.54
C THR A 272 10.17 -26.46 -19.36
N SER A 273 10.15 -27.07 -20.55
CA SER A 273 8.95 -27.21 -21.39
C SER A 273 7.94 -28.12 -20.70
N ASN A 274 6.91 -27.50 -20.14
CA ASN A 274 5.99 -28.13 -19.20
C ASN A 274 4.65 -28.50 -19.81
N PHE A 275 4.30 -27.90 -20.94
CA PHE A 275 3.06 -28.16 -21.66
C PHE A 275 3.32 -28.73 -23.06
N LYS A 276 2.42 -29.57 -23.54
CA LYS A 276 2.36 -30.06 -24.92
C LYS A 276 1.04 -29.65 -25.54
N TYR A 277 1.10 -28.96 -26.69
CA TYR A 277 -0.07 -28.52 -27.44
C TYR A 277 -0.26 -29.35 -28.70
N ASP A 278 -1.31 -30.16 -28.73
CA ASP A 278 -1.81 -30.83 -29.94
C ASP A 278 -2.76 -29.87 -30.65
N LYS A 279 -2.24 -29.16 -31.66
CA LYS A 279 -3.01 -28.15 -32.41
C LYS A 279 -4.14 -28.77 -33.19
N LYS A 280 -3.94 -29.99 -33.72
CA LYS A 280 -4.94 -30.70 -34.51
C LYS A 280 -6.17 -31.00 -33.65
N ASN A 281 -5.99 -31.40 -32.39
CA ASN A 281 -7.09 -31.79 -31.50
C ASN A 281 -7.49 -30.73 -30.47
N GLY A 282 -6.81 -29.58 -30.43
CA GLY A 282 -7.11 -28.51 -29.48
C GLY A 282 -6.89 -28.94 -28.04
N LYS A 283 -5.79 -29.67 -27.77
CA LYS A 283 -5.49 -30.24 -26.45
C LYS A 283 -4.19 -29.71 -25.87
N ILE A 284 -4.21 -29.32 -24.61
CA ILE A 284 -3.03 -28.99 -23.82
C ILE A 284 -2.83 -30.04 -22.75
N THR A 285 -1.63 -30.61 -22.70
CA THR A 285 -1.28 -31.63 -21.70
C THR A 285 -0.06 -31.21 -20.89
N PHE A 286 -0.09 -31.45 -19.58
CA PHE A 286 1.06 -31.32 -18.70
C PHE A 286 1.03 -32.37 -17.59
N ARG A 287 2.17 -32.57 -16.93
CA ARG A 287 2.30 -33.46 -15.77
C ARG A 287 2.76 -32.65 -14.56
N ASN A 288 2.14 -32.90 -13.41
CA ASN A 288 2.63 -32.44 -12.12
C ASN A 288 2.71 -33.63 -11.16
N LYS A 289 3.93 -34.03 -10.79
CA LYS A 289 4.19 -35.24 -9.98
C LYS A 289 3.47 -36.46 -10.59
N ASP A 290 2.57 -37.10 -9.84
CA ASP A 290 1.82 -38.30 -10.23
C ASP A 290 0.52 -38.02 -11.01
N ALA A 291 0.24 -36.75 -11.33
CA ALA A 291 -0.96 -36.33 -12.04
C ALA A 291 -0.64 -35.91 -13.47
N ASN A 292 -1.43 -36.40 -14.44
CA ASN A 292 -1.43 -35.92 -15.81
C ASN A 292 -2.74 -35.17 -16.07
N TYR A 293 -2.65 -34.03 -16.73
CA TYR A 293 -3.78 -33.14 -17.00
C TYR A 293 -3.87 -32.94 -18.50
N THR A 294 -5.06 -33.11 -19.07
CA THR A 294 -5.34 -32.81 -20.48
C THR A 294 -6.55 -31.88 -20.56
N ILE A 295 -6.33 -30.62 -20.90
CA ILE A 295 -7.36 -29.63 -21.17
C ILE A 295 -7.69 -29.69 -22.65
N TYR A 296 -8.97 -29.70 -23.01
CA TYR A 296 -9.41 -29.73 -24.40
C TYR A 296 -10.40 -28.60 -24.70
N ASP A 297 -10.31 -28.07 -25.92
CA ASP A 297 -11.20 -27.06 -26.49
C ASP A 297 -11.39 -27.34 -27.99
N LYS A 298 -12.39 -28.17 -28.33
CA LYS A 298 -12.66 -28.52 -29.73
C LYS A 298 -14.11 -28.92 -29.96
N SER A 299 -14.66 -28.46 -31.09
CA SER A 299 -16.00 -28.84 -31.58
C SER A 299 -17.13 -28.63 -30.57
N GLY A 300 -17.07 -27.53 -29.81
CA GLY A 300 -18.06 -27.22 -28.78
C GLY A 300 -17.92 -28.07 -27.50
N ASN A 301 -16.91 -28.93 -27.40
CA ASN A 301 -16.57 -29.65 -26.17
C ASN A 301 -15.38 -28.96 -25.50
N ILE A 302 -15.56 -28.63 -24.22
CA ILE A 302 -14.51 -28.09 -23.35
C ILE A 302 -14.48 -28.88 -22.05
N GLY A 303 -13.31 -29.03 -21.46
CA GLY A 303 -13.17 -29.79 -20.23
C GLY A 303 -11.72 -30.08 -19.88
N ILE A 304 -11.54 -30.87 -18.83
CA ILE A 304 -10.25 -31.39 -18.40
C ILE A 304 -10.37 -32.86 -18.01
N ASP A 305 -9.46 -33.67 -18.52
CA ASP A 305 -9.22 -35.03 -18.08
C ASP A 305 -8.01 -35.03 -17.15
N ILE A 306 -8.17 -35.63 -15.97
CA ILE A 306 -7.12 -35.71 -14.95
C ILE A 306 -6.90 -37.18 -14.61
N THR A 307 -5.67 -37.66 -14.81
CA THR A 307 -5.26 -39.00 -14.35
C THR A 307 -4.33 -38.85 -13.16
N TYR A 308 -4.78 -39.24 -11.97
CA TYR A 308 -3.98 -39.21 -10.74
C TYR A 308 -3.82 -40.62 -10.17
N LYS A 309 -2.58 -41.09 -10.06
CA LYS A 309 -2.27 -42.45 -9.54
C LYS A 309 -3.11 -43.56 -10.17
N GLY A 310 -3.30 -43.48 -11.50
CA GLY A 310 -4.08 -44.45 -12.28
C GLY A 310 -5.60 -44.26 -12.25
N LYS A 311 -6.13 -43.33 -11.46
CA LYS A 311 -7.57 -42.98 -11.45
C LYS A 311 -7.85 -41.84 -12.42
N ASN A 312 -8.86 -42.01 -13.27
CA ASN A 312 -9.29 -41.03 -14.25
C ASN A 312 -10.47 -40.21 -13.72
N HIS A 313 -10.37 -38.90 -13.84
CA HIS A 313 -11.40 -37.93 -13.52
C HIS A 313 -11.68 -37.09 -14.76
N GLN A 314 -12.94 -37.11 -15.23
CA GLN A 314 -13.37 -36.32 -16.37
C GLN A 314 -14.23 -35.17 -15.88
N TRP A 315 -13.75 -33.95 -16.07
CA TRP A 315 -14.46 -32.73 -15.71
C TRP A 315 -14.97 -32.06 -16.97
N LYS A 316 -16.26 -32.24 -17.23
CA LYS A 316 -16.95 -31.60 -18.36
C LYS A 316 -17.16 -30.12 -18.06
N GLY A 317 -16.66 -29.26 -18.94
CA GLY A 317 -16.83 -27.82 -18.81
C GLY A 317 -18.16 -27.31 -19.35
N ASN A 318 -18.68 -26.26 -18.72
CA ASN A 318 -19.87 -25.55 -19.14
C ASN A 318 -19.53 -24.60 -20.29
N THR A 319 -19.95 -24.94 -21.49
CA THR A 319 -19.65 -24.19 -22.72
C THR A 319 -20.17 -22.75 -22.70
N LYS A 320 -21.24 -22.46 -21.95
CA LYS A 320 -21.79 -21.10 -21.81
C LYS A 320 -20.90 -20.18 -20.97
N SER A 321 -20.09 -20.75 -20.09
CA SER A 321 -19.14 -20.02 -19.24
C SER A 321 -17.82 -19.69 -19.93
N ARG A 322 -17.62 -20.19 -21.17
CA ARG A 322 -16.36 -20.07 -21.91
C ARG A 322 -15.97 -18.60 -22.12
N ARG A 323 -14.69 -18.30 -21.90
CA ARG A 323 -14.01 -17.07 -22.31
C ARG A 323 -12.71 -17.44 -22.99
N GLY A 324 -12.42 -16.84 -24.14
CA GLY A 324 -11.27 -17.20 -24.96
C GLY A 324 -11.36 -18.59 -25.61
N SER A 325 -10.24 -19.05 -26.15
CA SER A 325 -10.04 -20.40 -26.69
C SER A 325 -8.56 -20.79 -26.59
N ILE A 326 -8.25 -22.08 -26.52
CA ILE A 326 -6.85 -22.56 -26.52
C ILE A 326 -6.13 -22.11 -27.80
N GLY A 327 -6.83 -22.17 -28.94
CA GLY A 327 -6.26 -21.77 -30.23
C GLY A 327 -5.89 -20.29 -30.31
N LYS A 328 -6.67 -19.40 -29.70
CA LYS A 328 -6.34 -17.95 -29.63
C LYS A 328 -5.19 -17.71 -28.65
N LEU A 329 -5.28 -18.32 -27.46
CA LEU A 329 -4.27 -18.22 -26.41
C LEU A 329 -2.87 -18.63 -26.89
N LEU A 330 -2.80 -19.64 -27.76
CA LEU A 330 -1.56 -20.23 -28.26
C LEU A 330 -1.32 -19.93 -29.74
N LYS A 331 -1.82 -18.78 -30.21
CA LYS A 331 -1.54 -18.30 -31.56
C LYS A 331 -0.05 -18.00 -31.76
N GLY A 332 0.60 -17.46 -30.72
CA GLY A 332 2.06 -17.29 -30.64
C GLY A 332 2.74 -18.50 -29.98
N SER A 333 4.05 -18.61 -30.20
CA SER A 333 4.90 -19.61 -29.54
C SER A 333 5.27 -19.14 -28.13
N LEU A 334 4.94 -19.93 -27.11
CA LEU A 334 5.28 -19.71 -25.71
C LEU A 334 6.41 -20.67 -25.31
N ASN A 335 7.36 -20.21 -24.51
CA ASN A 335 8.61 -20.91 -24.25
C ASN A 335 8.45 -22.25 -23.51
N ASN A 336 7.40 -22.38 -22.69
CA ASN A 336 7.13 -23.59 -21.93
C ASN A 336 6.11 -24.51 -22.61
N VAL A 337 5.80 -24.29 -23.89
CA VAL A 337 4.84 -25.10 -24.67
C VAL A 337 5.56 -25.77 -25.85
N VAL A 338 5.44 -27.09 -25.94
CA VAL A 338 5.87 -27.87 -27.11
C VAL A 338 4.70 -27.98 -28.08
N TYR A 339 4.85 -27.47 -29.29
CA TYR A 339 3.82 -27.45 -30.33
C TYR A 339 3.93 -28.72 -31.19
N GLN A 340 2.83 -29.47 -31.28
CA GLN A 340 2.73 -30.76 -32.00
C GLN A 340 1.68 -30.73 -33.10
#